data_AF-A0A7Z9Q0G6-F1
#
_entry.id   AF-A0A7Z9Q0G6-F1
#
_cell.length_a   1.000
_cell.length_b   1.000
_cell.length_c   1.000
_cell.angle_alpha   90.00
_cell.angle_beta   90.00
_cell.angle_gamma   90.00
#
_symmetry.space_group_name_H-M   'P 1'
#
loop_
_entity.id
_entity.type
_entity.pdbx_description
1 polymer ?
#
loop_
_entity_poly.entity_id
_entity_poly.type
_entity_poly.pdbx_seq_one_letter_code
_entity_poly.pdbx_strand_id
1 'polypeptide(L)'
;HKPQFSRHVDAGDFVIVTNADKVEFRGKKWQQKIYYKHSLYPGGLRETPAEEMRDRHPERILHAAVRGMLPKNRLRAGRLKRLKLYMADSHPHSAQQPVAFPEFESKSKR
;
A
#
# COMPACT_ATOMS: atom_id res chain seq x y z
N HIS A 1 12.55 8.60 -12.87
CA HIS A 1 12.53 7.49 -13.85
C HIS A 1 13.91 6.83 -13.88
N LYS A 2 14.02 5.49 -13.81
CA LYS A 2 15.31 4.79 -13.79
C LYS A 2 15.74 4.35 -15.20
N PRO A 3 16.97 4.68 -15.65
CA PRO A 3 17.48 4.25 -16.96
C PRO A 3 17.58 2.72 -17.12
N GLN A 4 17.76 2.00 -16.02
CA GLN A 4 17.94 0.54 -15.99
C GLN A 4 16.60 -0.24 -16.02
N PHE A 5 15.50 0.42 -16.39
CA PHE A 5 14.19 -0.23 -16.38
C PHE A 5 14.08 -1.28 -17.48
N SER A 6 13.83 -2.52 -17.07
CA SER A 6 13.46 -3.62 -17.95
C SER A 6 12.15 -4.24 -17.47
N ARG A 7 11.24 -4.56 -18.40
CA ARG A 7 9.91 -5.12 -18.07
C ARG A 7 10.01 -6.49 -17.38
N HIS A 8 11.00 -7.28 -17.76
CA HIS A 8 11.19 -8.66 -17.29
C HIS A 8 12.10 -8.79 -16.06
N VAL A 9 12.82 -7.72 -15.70
CA VAL A 9 13.68 -7.67 -14.50
C VAL A 9 13.01 -6.83 -13.42
N ASP A 10 13.30 -7.14 -12.16
CA ASP A 10 12.78 -6.38 -11.03
C ASP A 10 13.81 -5.38 -10.47
N ALA A 11 13.83 -4.16 -11.01
CA ALA A 11 14.81 -3.10 -10.67
C ALA A 11 14.24 -1.96 -9.76
N GLY A 12 13.14 -2.23 -9.06
CA GLY A 12 12.47 -1.25 -8.19
C GLY A 12 13.12 -1.12 -6.80
N ASP A 13 12.85 0.01 -6.14
CA ASP A 13 13.33 0.29 -4.78
C ASP A 13 12.39 -0.25 -3.70
N PHE A 14 12.89 -0.26 -2.47
CA PHE A 14 12.06 -0.44 -1.28
C PHE A 14 11.44 0.89 -0.86
N VAL A 15 10.17 0.84 -0.44
CA VAL A 15 9.43 2.01 0.01
C VAL A 15 8.85 1.71 1.38
N ILE A 16 9.12 2.60 2.32
CA ILE A 16 8.58 2.56 3.67
C ILE A 16 7.53 3.65 3.79
N VAL A 17 6.34 3.29 4.25
CA VAL A 17 5.25 4.22 4.56
C VAL A 17 4.95 4.09 6.05
N THR A 18 5.07 5.20 6.77
CA THR A 18 4.66 5.34 8.17
C THR A 18 3.28 5.98 8.25
N ASN A 19 2.65 5.95 9.43
CA ASN A 19 1.30 6.49 9.66
C ASN A 19 0.23 5.95 8.68
N ALA A 20 0.28 4.65 8.37
CA ALA A 20 -0.67 4.02 7.45
C ALA A 20 -2.13 4.02 7.96
N ASP A 21 -2.34 4.26 9.25
CA ASP A 21 -3.63 4.44 9.93
C ASP A 21 -4.29 5.80 9.63
N LYS A 22 -3.49 6.85 9.39
CA LYS A 22 -3.95 8.22 9.11
C LYS A 22 -4.31 8.45 7.63
N VAL A 23 -4.58 7.39 6.89
CA VAL A 23 -5.01 7.50 5.49
C VAL A 23 -6.41 8.08 5.43
N GLU A 24 -6.60 9.10 4.59
CA GLU A 24 -7.90 9.75 4.42
C GLU A 24 -8.55 9.43 3.08
N PHE A 25 -9.86 9.16 3.13
CA PHE A 25 -10.71 9.18 1.96
C PHE A 25 -11.58 10.44 1.95
N ARG A 26 -11.70 11.04 0.77
CA ARG A 26 -12.60 12.18 0.54
C ARG A 26 -14.06 11.72 0.38
N GLY A 27 -14.99 12.54 0.87
CA GLY A 27 -16.44 12.35 0.73
C GLY A 27 -16.95 11.10 1.46
N LYS A 28 -17.99 10.47 0.92
CA LYS A 28 -18.67 9.30 1.53
C LYS A 28 -17.98 7.95 1.25
N LYS A 29 -16.72 7.97 0.81
CA LYS A 29 -15.98 6.76 0.39
C LYS A 29 -15.73 5.78 1.54
N TRP A 30 -15.64 6.25 2.78
CA TRP A 30 -15.51 5.38 3.95
C TRP A 30 -16.68 4.40 4.09
N GLN A 31 -17.88 4.85 3.77
CA GLN A 31 -19.12 4.07 3.88
C GLN A 31 -19.41 3.30 2.60
N GLN A 32 -19.11 3.89 1.44
CA GLN A 32 -19.47 3.32 0.13
C GLN A 32 -18.45 2.31 -0.40
N LYS A 33 -17.18 2.40 0.01
CA LYS A 33 -16.14 1.52 -0.51
C LYS A 33 -16.15 0.19 0.23
N ILE A 34 -16.43 -0.88 -0.50
CA ILE A 34 -16.45 -2.25 0.02
C ILE A 34 -15.26 -3.02 -0.52
N TYR A 35 -14.55 -3.71 0.38
CA TYR A 35 -13.50 -4.66 0.05
C TYR A 35 -14.08 -6.07 0.03
N TYR A 36 -13.96 -6.73 -1.12
CA TYR A 36 -14.47 -8.08 -1.33
C TYR A 36 -13.35 -9.12 -1.23
N LYS A 37 -13.65 -10.24 -0.58
CA LYS A 37 -12.81 -11.45 -0.59
C LYS A 37 -13.71 -12.67 -0.72
N HIS A 38 -13.31 -13.64 -1.52
CA HIS A 38 -14.05 -14.89 -1.70
C HIS A 38 -13.18 -16.09 -1.31
N SER A 39 -13.76 -17.07 -0.61
CA SER A 39 -13.06 -18.30 -0.20
C SER A 39 -13.06 -19.41 -1.26
N LEU A 40 -13.83 -19.24 -2.35
CA LEU A 40 -14.10 -20.22 -3.43
C LEU A 40 -15.15 -21.30 -3.10
N TYR A 41 -15.74 -21.28 -1.90
CA TYR A 41 -16.89 -22.12 -1.56
C TYR A 41 -18.21 -21.37 -1.81
N PRO A 42 -19.33 -22.07 -2.11
CA PRO A 42 -20.65 -21.45 -2.16
C PRO A 42 -20.97 -20.68 -0.87
N GLY A 43 -21.40 -19.42 -0.99
CA GLY A 43 -21.63 -18.53 0.17
C GLY A 43 -20.34 -17.98 0.82
N GLY A 44 -19.18 -18.19 0.21
CA GLY A 44 -17.87 -17.79 0.72
C GLY A 44 -17.49 -16.33 0.52
N LEU A 45 -18.42 -15.45 0.12
CA LEU A 45 -18.18 -14.04 -0.09
C LEU A 45 -18.11 -13.31 1.25
N ARG A 46 -17.04 -12.54 1.45
CA ARG A 46 -16.86 -11.65 2.60
C ARG A 46 -16.73 -10.24 2.09
N GLU A 47 -17.54 -9.38 2.66
CA GLU A 47 -17.59 -7.95 2.39
C GLU A 47 -17.09 -7.22 3.62
N THR A 48 -16.21 -6.24 3.44
CA THR A 48 -15.69 -5.43 4.53
C THR A 48 -15.72 -3.96 4.09
N PRO A 49 -16.55 -3.12 4.73
CA PRO A 49 -16.54 -1.69 4.49
C PRO A 49 -15.16 -1.07 4.77
N ALA A 50 -14.84 0.01 4.08
CA ALA A 50 -13.56 0.70 4.27
C ALA A 50 -13.37 1.24 5.70
N GLU A 51 -14.45 1.68 6.34
CA GLU A 51 -14.45 2.10 7.75
C GLU A 51 -14.02 0.96 8.69
N GLU A 52 -14.63 -0.21 8.56
CA GLU A 52 -14.26 -1.39 9.34
C GLU A 52 -12.82 -1.85 9.05
N MET A 53 -12.39 -1.75 7.79
CA MET A 53 -11.01 -2.07 7.40
C MET A 53 -10.00 -1.12 8.04
N ARG A 54 -10.34 0.18 8.16
CA ARG A 54 -9.48 1.17 8.81
C ARG A 54 -9.25 0.83 10.28
N ASP A 55 -10.30 0.41 10.97
CA ASP A 55 -10.23 0.17 12.41
C ASP A 55 -9.54 -1.17 12.73
N ARG A 56 -9.70 -2.19 11.87
CA ARG A 56 -9.08 -3.51 12.07
C ARG A 56 -7.66 -3.62 11.54
N HIS A 57 -7.46 -3.20 10.29
CA HIS A 57 -6.24 -3.44 9.51
C HIS A 57 -6.01 -2.33 8.48
N PRO A 58 -5.69 -1.10 8.92
CA PRO A 58 -5.55 0.04 8.02
C PRO A 58 -4.45 -0.17 6.96
N GLU A 59 -3.43 -0.96 7.25
CA GLU A 59 -2.36 -1.31 6.32
C GLU A 59 -2.88 -2.02 5.04
N ARG A 60 -4.00 -2.74 5.16
CA ARG A 60 -4.59 -3.46 4.02
C ARG A 60 -5.17 -2.52 2.98
N ILE A 61 -5.59 -1.32 3.38
CA ILE A 61 -6.15 -0.31 2.46
C ILE A 61 -5.09 0.10 1.43
N LEU A 62 -3.92 0.53 1.91
CA LEU A 62 -2.79 0.91 1.06
C LEU A 62 -2.23 -0.28 0.30
N HIS A 63 -2.07 -1.42 0.97
CA HIS A 63 -1.57 -2.62 0.33
C HIS A 63 -2.46 -3.08 -0.84
N ALA A 64 -3.79 -3.05 -0.68
CA ALA A 64 -4.73 -3.38 -1.74
C ALA A 64 -4.68 -2.37 -2.90
N ALA A 65 -4.58 -1.07 -2.59
CA ALA A 65 -4.47 -0.02 -3.60
C ALA A 65 -3.20 -0.19 -4.45
N VAL A 66 -2.03 -0.32 -3.81
CA VAL A 66 -0.74 -0.48 -4.51
C VAL A 66 -0.72 -1.80 -5.30
N ARG A 67 -1.21 -2.90 -4.71
CA ARG A 67 -1.34 -4.17 -5.43
C ARG A 67 -2.18 -4.06 -6.70
N GLY A 68 -3.22 -3.23 -6.68
CA GLY A 68 -4.07 -2.96 -7.85
C GLY A 68 -3.37 -2.16 -8.94
N MET A 69 -2.44 -1.27 -8.58
CA MET A 69 -1.66 -0.45 -9.52
C MET A 69 -0.52 -1.23 -10.19
N LEU A 70 -0.05 -2.32 -9.59
CA LEU A 70 1.03 -3.13 -10.14
C LEU A 70 0.53 -4.04 -11.30
N PRO A 71 1.36 -4.24 -12.35
CA PRO A 71 1.00 -5.12 -13.46
C PRO A 71 0.77 -6.55 -12.96
N LYS A 72 -0.28 -7.21 -13.48
CA LYS A 72 -0.64 -8.58 -13.10
C LYS A 72 0.30 -9.58 -13.77
N ASN A 73 1.45 -9.83 -13.14
CA ASN A 73 2.44 -10.81 -13.60
C ASN A 73 3.10 -11.56 -12.43
N ARG A 74 4.03 -12.48 -12.71
CA ARG A 74 4.77 -13.27 -11.70
C ARG A 74 5.64 -12.39 -10.79
N LEU A 75 6.17 -11.28 -11.32
CA LEU A 75 7.00 -10.33 -10.57
C LEU A 75 6.19 -9.48 -9.57
N ARG A 76 4.86 -9.38 -9.74
CA ARG A 76 3.99 -8.55 -8.89
C ARG A 76 4.15 -8.86 -7.41
N ALA A 77 4.23 -10.14 -7.05
CA ALA A 77 4.36 -10.54 -5.65
C ALA A 77 5.71 -10.10 -5.06
N GLY A 78 6.80 -10.20 -5.84
CA GLY A 78 8.13 -9.72 -5.43
C GLY A 78 8.15 -8.20 -5.26
N ARG A 79 7.63 -7.47 -6.26
CA ARG A 79 7.51 -6.01 -6.21
C ARG A 79 6.68 -5.53 -5.02
N LEU A 80 5.58 -6.21 -4.71
CA LEU A 80 4.73 -5.85 -3.59
C LEU A 80 5.41 -6.06 -2.23
N LYS A 81 6.29 -7.07 -2.09
CA LYS A 81 7.06 -7.30 -0.85
C LYS A 81 8.04 -6.17 -0.51
N ARG A 82 8.39 -5.33 -1.49
CA ARG A 82 9.24 -4.14 -1.29
C ARG A 82 8.51 -2.98 -0.62
N LEU A 83 7.18 -2.99 -0.61
CA LEU A 83 6.38 -2.05 0.15
C LEU A 83 6.35 -2.48 1.63
N LYS A 84 6.83 -1.60 2.51
CA LYS A 84 6.76 -1.76 3.96
C LYS A 84 5.78 -0.73 4.52
N LEU A 85 4.75 -1.20 5.21
CA LEU A 85 3.70 -0.36 5.79
C LEU A 85 3.76 -0.47 7.31
N TYR A 86 3.77 0.67 7.98
CA TYR A 86 3.73 0.77 9.43
C TYR A 86 2.61 1.73 9.84
N MET A 87 1.86 1.35 10.88
CA MET A 87 0.86 2.23 11.48
C MET A 87 1.53 3.28 12.37
N ALA A 88 2.59 2.89 13.07
CA ALA A 88 3.38 3.82 13.87
C ALA A 88 4.12 4.83 12.99
N ASP A 89 4.50 5.94 13.62
CA ASP A 89 5.34 6.97 13.00
C ASP A 89 6.79 6.50 12.81
N SER A 90 7.17 5.41 13.46
CA SER A 90 8.51 4.84 13.40
C SER A 90 8.56 3.51 12.65
N HIS A 91 9.73 3.21 12.11
CA HIS A 91 10.03 1.95 11.45
C HIS A 91 11.34 1.33 11.99
N PRO A 92 11.48 -0.01 12.03
CA PRO A 92 12.69 -0.67 12.53
C PRO A 92 13.89 -0.61 11.56
N HIS A 93 13.70 -0.01 10.37
CA HIS A 93 14.68 -0.02 9.28
C HIS A 93 15.76 1.09 9.35
N SER A 94 16.20 1.47 10.54
CA SER A 94 17.21 2.53 10.72
C SER A 94 18.56 2.16 10.08
N ALA A 95 18.95 0.88 10.15
CA ALA A 95 20.20 0.38 9.59
C ALA A 95 20.30 0.53 8.07
N GLN A 96 19.16 0.60 7.36
CA GLN A 96 19.12 0.76 5.90
C GLN A 96 19.27 2.22 5.45
N GLN A 97 19.36 3.18 6.38
CA GLN A 97 19.48 4.61 6.11
C GLN A 97 18.50 5.11 5.03
N PRO A 98 17.18 4.95 5.25
CA PRO A 98 16.18 5.35 4.26
C PRO A 98 16.23 6.86 4.00
N VAL A 99 16.15 7.23 2.73
CA VAL A 99 16.07 8.63 2.29
C VAL A 99 14.61 9.04 2.15
N ALA A 100 14.29 10.28 2.55
CA ALA A 100 12.96 10.83 2.38
C ALA A 100 12.52 10.81 0.90
N PHE A 101 11.23 10.53 0.66
CA PHE A 101 10.72 10.48 -0.70
C PHE A 101 10.70 11.90 -1.31
N PRO A 102 11.35 12.14 -2.47
CA PRO A 102 11.72 13.48 -2.93
C PRO A 102 10.53 14.44 -3.16
N GLU A 103 9.35 13.94 -3.50
CA GLU A 103 8.17 14.79 -3.70
C GLU A 103 7.52 15.26 -2.39
N PHE A 104 7.72 14.54 -1.28
CA PHE A 104 7.08 14.87 -0.01
C PHE A 104 7.62 16.17 0.60
N GLU A 105 8.93 16.43 0.48
CA GLU A 105 9.54 17.66 0.99
C GLU A 105 9.00 18.93 0.31
N SER A 106 8.67 18.83 -0.98
CA SER A 106 8.14 19.98 -1.75
C SER A 106 6.75 20.44 -1.31
N LYS A 107 5.95 19.54 -0.72
CA LYS A 107 4.59 19.84 -0.25
C LYS A 107 4.53 20.23 1.23
N SER A 108 5.50 19.81 2.03
CA SER A 108 5.59 20.18 3.46
C SER A 108 6.05 21.62 3.69
N LYS A 109 6.65 22.29 2.68
CA LYS A 109 7.07 23.70 2.73
C LYS A 109 5.99 24.68 2.23
N ARG A 110 4.75 24.21 2.02
CA ARG A 110 3.60 25.05 1.67
C ARG A 110 2.57 25.04 2.78
#